data_AF-A0A136LC67-F1
#
_entry.id   AF-A0A136LC67-F1
#
_cell.length_a   1.000
_cell.length_b   1.000
_cell.length_c   1.000
_cell.angle_alpha   90.00
_cell.angle_beta   90.00
_cell.angle_gamma   90.00
#
_symmetry.space_group_name_H-M   'P 1'
#
loop_
_entity.id
_entity.type
_entity.pdbx_description
1 polymer ?
#
loop_
_entity_poly.entity_id
_entity_poly.type
_entity_poly.pdbx_seq_one_letter_code
_entity_poly.pdbx_strand_id
1 'polypeptide(L)'
;MLSDRETRRAAAYESAPLEELLSVVLRQWKRPLAAHNIHITDSESSEIASALVQRREDARLPALNTALKALIAESDAVLAGWKLSFAQSLDAEMNAISGWESTAEFLEIAEQKANAELRISTGAALLVAMGEKGYASYLIALVERGVTDLDSAIAKRVLLFASGVSASAPDWLEHVKQWYTE
;
A
#
# COMPACT_ATOMS: atom_id res chain seq x y z
N MET A 1 -11.23 18.07 -7.06
CA MET A 1 -12.19 17.47 -8.02
C MET A 1 -11.40 16.46 -8.82
N LEU A 2 -11.60 15.15 -8.57
CA LEU A 2 -10.90 14.10 -9.32
C LEU A 2 -11.24 14.23 -10.80
N SER A 3 -10.27 14.06 -11.69
CA SER A 3 -10.57 14.06 -13.12
C SER A 3 -11.47 12.86 -13.46
N ASP A 4 -12.33 13.00 -14.47
CA ASP A 4 -13.20 11.92 -14.98
C ASP A 4 -12.46 10.60 -15.31
N ARG A 5 -11.15 10.69 -15.52
CA ARG A 5 -10.25 9.56 -15.76
C ARG A 5 -9.83 8.86 -14.47
N GLU A 6 -9.60 9.59 -13.39
CA GLU A 6 -9.26 9.04 -12.07
C GLU A 6 -10.47 8.35 -11.45
N THR A 7 -11.66 8.95 -11.56
CA THR A 7 -12.91 8.33 -11.10
C THR A 7 -13.21 7.03 -11.85
N ARG A 8 -13.04 7.02 -13.19
CA ARG A 8 -13.20 5.79 -14.00
C ARG A 8 -12.18 4.72 -13.68
N ARG A 9 -10.94 5.11 -13.35
CA ARG A 9 -9.89 4.18 -12.93
C ARG A 9 -10.20 3.59 -11.56
N ALA A 10 -10.55 4.41 -10.56
CA ALA A 10 -10.93 3.94 -9.23
C ALA A 10 -12.08 2.91 -9.31
N ALA A 11 -13.13 3.21 -10.07
CA ALA A 11 -14.23 2.27 -10.30
C ALA A 11 -13.79 0.96 -10.99
N ALA A 12 -12.85 1.02 -11.95
CA ALA A 12 -12.32 -0.18 -12.59
C ALA A 12 -11.52 -1.06 -11.60
N TYR A 13 -10.79 -0.44 -10.67
CA TYR A 13 -10.00 -1.15 -9.67
C TYR A 13 -10.84 -1.76 -8.54
N GLU A 14 -12.02 -1.21 -8.27
CA GLU A 14 -12.99 -1.85 -7.37
C GLU A 14 -13.49 -3.20 -7.91
N SER A 15 -13.68 -3.32 -9.23
CA SER A 15 -14.21 -4.53 -9.87
C SER A 15 -13.19 -5.50 -10.46
N ALA A 16 -11.93 -5.07 -10.67
CA ALA A 16 -10.91 -5.91 -11.31
C ALA A 16 -10.65 -7.22 -10.53
N PRO A 17 -10.10 -8.29 -11.12
CA PRO A 17 -9.59 -9.41 -10.35
C PRO A 17 -8.48 -8.96 -9.37
N LEU A 18 -8.44 -9.51 -8.16
CA LEU A 18 -7.45 -9.10 -7.15
C LEU A 18 -6.02 -9.42 -7.61
N GLU A 19 -5.84 -10.53 -8.33
CA GLU A 19 -4.54 -10.91 -8.88
C GLU A 19 -4.04 -9.88 -9.90
N GLU A 20 -4.92 -9.28 -10.69
CA GLU A 20 -4.53 -8.20 -11.60
C GLU A 20 -4.06 -6.96 -10.82
N LEU A 21 -4.76 -6.58 -9.75
CA LEU A 21 -4.34 -5.49 -8.87
C LEU A 21 -2.96 -5.74 -8.28
N LEU A 22 -2.78 -6.90 -7.64
CA LEU A 22 -1.52 -7.24 -6.98
C LEU A 22 -0.38 -7.34 -8.00
N SER A 23 -0.64 -7.80 -9.22
CA SER A 23 0.37 -7.82 -10.29
C SER A 23 0.83 -6.41 -10.69
N VAL A 24 -0.10 -5.45 -10.76
CA VAL A 24 0.22 -4.05 -11.06
C VAL A 24 1.05 -3.45 -9.93
N VAL A 25 0.67 -3.72 -8.68
CA VAL A 25 1.43 -3.27 -7.51
C VAL A 25 2.84 -3.88 -7.53
N LEU A 26 2.98 -5.18 -7.74
CA LEU A 26 4.30 -5.84 -7.82
C LEU A 26 5.20 -5.24 -8.92
N ARG A 27 4.64 -4.87 -10.07
CA ARG A 27 5.41 -4.22 -11.15
C ARG A 27 5.95 -2.85 -10.73
N GLN A 28 5.23 -2.10 -9.90
CA GLN A 28 5.71 -0.82 -9.35
C GLN A 28 6.91 -1.03 -8.40
N TRP A 29 6.98 -2.19 -7.73
CA TRP A 29 8.04 -2.54 -6.80
C TRP A 29 9.32 -3.06 -7.46
N LYS A 30 9.36 -3.31 -8.78
CA LYS A 30 10.55 -3.83 -9.48
C LYS A 30 11.81 -3.01 -9.22
N ARG A 31 11.69 -1.67 -9.25
CA ARG A 31 12.85 -0.78 -9.03
C ARG A 31 13.25 -0.70 -7.55
N PRO A 32 12.33 -0.48 -6.59
CA PRO A 32 12.66 -0.57 -5.16
C PRO A 32 13.28 -1.91 -4.76
N LEU A 33 12.74 -3.03 -5.23
CA LEU A 33 13.24 -4.37 -4.90
C LEU A 33 14.62 -4.66 -5.50
N ALA A 34 14.92 -4.12 -6.69
CA ALA A 34 16.23 -4.27 -7.30
C ALA A 34 17.34 -3.63 -6.45
N ALA A 35 17.05 -2.59 -5.66
CA ALA A 35 18.00 -2.02 -4.70
C ALA A 35 18.37 -2.98 -3.56
N HIS A 36 17.54 -4.00 -3.32
CA HIS A 36 17.77 -5.08 -2.35
C HIS A 36 18.19 -6.40 -3.03
N ASN A 37 18.71 -6.34 -4.27
CA ASN A 37 19.10 -7.50 -5.09
C ASN A 37 17.95 -8.48 -5.40
N ILE A 38 16.70 -8.02 -5.36
CA ILE A 38 15.53 -8.81 -5.76
C ILE A 38 15.07 -8.32 -7.13
N HIS A 39 15.25 -9.18 -8.13
CA HIS A 39 14.81 -8.91 -9.49
C HIS A 39 13.57 -9.74 -9.80
N ILE A 40 12.50 -9.06 -10.17
CA ILE A 40 11.24 -9.68 -10.57
C ILE A 40 10.87 -9.15 -11.95
N THR A 41 10.51 -10.05 -12.87
CA THR A 41 10.01 -9.71 -14.21
C THR A 41 8.49 -9.48 -14.18
N ASP A 42 7.93 -9.03 -15.30
CA ASP A 42 6.48 -8.80 -15.39
C ASP A 42 5.68 -10.11 -15.35
N SER A 43 6.25 -11.19 -15.91
CA SER A 43 5.69 -12.56 -15.82
C SER A 43 5.65 -13.01 -14.37
N GLU A 44 6.78 -12.92 -13.69
CA GLU A 44 6.90 -13.34 -12.29
C GLU A 44 6.01 -12.50 -11.36
N SER A 45 5.84 -11.20 -11.64
CA SER A 45 4.89 -10.36 -10.89
C SER A 45 3.45 -10.90 -10.99
N SER A 46 3.08 -11.41 -12.16
CA SER A 46 1.74 -11.95 -12.41
C SER A 46 1.58 -13.35 -11.78
N GLU A 47 2.62 -14.18 -11.85
CA GLU A 47 2.69 -15.49 -11.19
C GLU A 47 2.58 -15.38 -9.67
N ILE A 48 3.37 -14.49 -9.07
CA ILE A 48 3.35 -14.24 -7.62
C ILE A 48 1.98 -13.74 -7.20
N ALA A 49 1.40 -12.76 -7.91
CA ALA A 49 0.07 -12.26 -7.61
C ALA A 49 -1.00 -13.36 -7.64
N SER A 50 -0.96 -14.22 -8.66
CA SER A 50 -1.89 -15.33 -8.78
C SER A 50 -1.66 -16.39 -7.68
N ALA A 51 -0.40 -16.68 -7.33
CA ALA A 51 -0.08 -17.55 -6.21
C ALA A 51 -0.61 -17.02 -4.87
N LEU A 52 -0.49 -15.71 -4.61
CA LEU A 52 -1.03 -15.05 -3.41
C LEU A 52 -2.54 -15.21 -3.30
N VAL A 53 -3.29 -14.86 -4.37
CA VAL A 53 -4.75 -14.94 -4.36
C VAL A 53 -5.24 -16.39 -4.19
N GLN A 54 -4.54 -17.34 -4.82
CA GLN A 54 -4.85 -18.77 -4.71
C GLN A 54 -4.30 -19.42 -3.44
N ARG A 55 -3.61 -18.65 -2.57
CA ARG A 55 -2.93 -19.13 -1.37
C ARG A 55 -2.00 -20.33 -1.64
N ARG A 56 -1.33 -20.32 -2.80
CA ARG A 56 -0.32 -21.30 -3.18
C ARG A 56 1.04 -20.87 -2.67
N GLU A 57 1.86 -21.84 -2.32
CA GLU A 57 3.26 -21.61 -1.98
C GLU A 57 4.03 -21.09 -3.20
N ASP A 58 4.86 -20.07 -2.99
CA ASP A 58 5.80 -19.55 -3.98
C ASP A 58 7.13 -19.25 -3.28
N ALA A 59 8.21 -19.84 -3.79
CA ALA A 59 9.54 -19.79 -3.19
C ALA A 59 10.13 -18.37 -3.09
N ARG A 60 9.58 -17.40 -3.85
CA ARG A 60 10.02 -16.00 -3.85
C ARG A 60 9.41 -15.20 -2.71
N LEU A 61 8.30 -15.65 -2.13
CA LEU A 61 7.56 -14.91 -1.10
C LEU A 61 8.39 -14.59 0.15
N PRO A 62 9.21 -15.50 0.71
CA PRO A 62 10.00 -15.18 1.91
C PRO A 62 11.01 -14.04 1.68
N ALA A 63 11.69 -14.04 0.54
CA ALA A 63 12.64 -13.00 0.18
C ALA A 63 11.92 -11.66 -0.08
N LEU A 64 10.81 -11.70 -0.82
CA LEU A 64 9.99 -10.53 -1.09
C LEU A 64 9.43 -9.93 0.20
N ASN A 65 8.89 -10.77 1.09
CA ASN A 65 8.38 -10.37 2.40
C ASN A 65 9.46 -9.62 3.20
N THR A 66 10.67 -10.19 3.28
CA THR A 66 11.80 -9.56 4.00
C THR A 66 12.16 -8.19 3.42
N ALA A 67 12.26 -8.08 2.09
CA ALA A 67 12.60 -6.81 1.46
C ALA A 67 11.50 -5.74 1.58
N LEU A 68 10.22 -6.13 1.44
CA LEU A 68 9.09 -5.23 1.64
C LEU A 68 9.08 -4.68 3.07
N LYS A 69 9.29 -5.54 4.08
CA LYS A 69 9.37 -5.11 5.49
C LYS A 69 10.49 -4.09 5.71
N ALA A 70 11.67 -4.31 5.12
CA ALA A 70 12.79 -3.37 5.20
C ALA A 70 12.47 -2.02 4.54
N LEU A 71 11.93 -2.03 3.32
CA LEU A 71 11.59 -0.82 2.56
C LEU A 71 10.45 -0.01 3.21
N ILE A 72 9.50 -0.67 3.85
CA ILE A 72 8.47 0.01 4.66
C ILE A 72 9.12 0.65 5.89
N ALA A 73 9.98 -0.06 6.61
CA ALA A 73 10.67 0.50 7.78
C ALA A 73 11.54 1.72 7.42
N GLU A 74 12.22 1.70 6.28
CA GLU A 74 12.94 2.86 5.75
C GLU A 74 12.00 4.04 5.45
N SER A 75 10.83 3.76 4.87
CA SER A 75 9.83 4.79 4.56
C SER A 75 9.20 5.38 5.82
N ASP A 76 8.94 4.55 6.84
CA ASP A 76 8.51 5.02 8.16
C ASP A 76 9.58 5.89 8.82
N ALA A 77 10.86 5.54 8.69
CA ALA A 77 11.96 6.33 9.23
C ALA A 77 12.06 7.71 8.56
N VAL A 78 11.78 7.80 7.27
CA VAL A 78 11.68 9.08 6.55
C VAL A 78 10.56 9.95 7.14
N LEU A 79 9.35 9.40 7.31
CA LEU A 79 8.23 10.12 7.92
C LEU A 79 8.51 10.52 9.37
N ALA A 80 9.14 9.64 10.14
CA ALA A 80 9.55 9.90 11.51
C ALA A 80 10.60 11.03 11.61
N GLY A 81 11.40 11.26 10.56
CA GLY A 81 12.28 12.43 10.43
C GLY A 81 11.53 13.76 10.54
N TRP A 82 10.27 13.80 10.10
CA TRP A 82 9.37 14.94 10.26
C TRP A 82 8.42 14.79 11.47
N LYS A 83 8.68 13.81 12.36
CA LYS A 83 7.84 13.46 13.51
C LYS A 83 6.41 13.07 13.13
N LEU A 84 6.24 12.50 11.95
CA LEU A 84 4.97 12.00 11.46
C LEU A 84 4.96 10.47 11.50
N SER A 85 3.87 9.90 12.00
CA SER A 85 3.49 8.53 11.63
C SER A 85 2.84 8.53 10.24
N PHE A 86 2.71 7.36 9.61
CA PHE A 86 2.00 7.23 8.34
C PHE A 86 0.56 7.80 8.39
N ALA A 87 -0.22 7.44 9.41
CA ALA A 87 -1.59 7.96 9.53
C ALA A 87 -1.62 9.50 9.63
N GLN A 88 -0.68 10.09 10.38
CA GLN A 88 -0.56 11.55 10.47
C GLN A 88 -0.07 12.17 9.16
N SER A 89 0.82 11.50 8.43
CA SER A 89 1.37 12.04 7.18
C SER A 89 0.28 12.16 6.11
N LEU A 90 -0.67 11.22 6.06
CA LEU A 90 -1.77 11.23 5.10
C LEU A 90 -2.64 12.49 5.16
N ASP A 91 -2.74 13.14 6.34
CA ASP A 91 -3.52 14.35 6.57
C ASP A 91 -2.65 15.61 6.75
N ALA A 92 -1.32 15.45 6.90
CA ALA A 92 -0.40 16.55 7.11
C ALA A 92 -0.26 17.41 5.83
N GLU A 93 -0.65 18.68 5.92
CA GLU A 93 -0.35 19.67 4.90
C GLU A 93 1.17 19.92 4.83
N MET A 94 1.70 20.15 3.63
CA MET A 94 3.13 20.43 3.44
C MET A 94 3.62 21.67 4.21
N ASN A 95 2.73 22.64 4.46
CA ASN A 95 3.06 23.83 5.25
C ASN A 95 3.32 23.52 6.73
N ALA A 96 2.84 22.37 7.23
CA ALA A 96 3.10 21.91 8.59
C ALA A 96 4.45 21.19 8.72
N ILE A 97 5.12 20.88 7.61
CA ILE A 97 6.42 20.23 7.58
C ILE A 97 7.51 21.30 7.50
N SER A 98 8.29 21.42 8.57
CA SER A 98 9.43 22.34 8.65
C SER A 98 10.64 21.81 7.88
N GLY A 99 11.53 22.70 7.44
CA GLY A 99 12.84 22.33 6.88
C GLY A 99 13.06 22.71 5.43
N TRP A 100 12.18 23.50 4.83
CA TRP A 100 12.37 24.12 3.52
C TRP A 100 12.39 25.63 3.64
N GLU A 101 13.32 26.27 2.93
CA GLU A 101 13.46 27.73 2.81
C GLU A 101 13.20 28.20 1.37
N SER A 102 13.18 27.26 0.42
CA SER A 102 12.95 27.50 -1.00
C SER A 102 11.85 26.60 -1.57
N THR A 103 11.27 27.00 -2.71
CA THR A 103 10.32 26.16 -3.46
C THR A 103 10.95 24.84 -3.92
N ALA A 104 12.25 24.82 -4.20
CA ALA A 104 12.95 23.60 -4.62
C ALA A 104 12.97 22.56 -3.48
N GLU A 105 13.35 22.98 -2.28
CA GLU A 105 13.34 22.12 -1.09
C GLU A 105 11.92 21.69 -0.71
N PHE A 106 10.94 22.60 -0.83
CA PHE A 106 9.53 22.25 -0.63
C PHE A 106 9.10 21.09 -1.54
N LEU A 107 9.43 21.16 -2.84
CA LEU A 107 9.07 20.13 -3.81
C LEU A 107 9.82 18.82 -3.53
N GLU A 108 11.08 18.90 -3.14
CA GLU A 108 11.87 17.72 -2.79
C GLU A 108 11.30 16.99 -1.55
N ILE A 109 10.97 17.74 -0.48
CA ILE A 109 10.34 17.16 0.72
C ILE A 109 8.96 16.59 0.38
N ALA A 110 8.17 17.29 -0.44
CA ALA A 110 6.86 16.79 -0.89
C ALA A 110 6.98 15.48 -1.65
N GLU A 111 7.97 15.37 -2.55
CA GLU A 111 8.24 14.15 -3.31
C GLU A 111 8.71 13.02 -2.38
N GLN A 112 9.62 13.30 -1.43
CA GLN A 112 10.09 12.31 -0.46
C GLN A 112 8.93 11.77 0.40
N LYS A 113 8.07 12.65 0.91
CA LYS A 113 6.86 12.26 1.66
C LYS A 113 5.93 11.40 0.81
N ALA A 114 5.58 11.85 -0.39
CA ALA A 114 4.67 11.12 -1.27
C ALA A 114 5.23 9.73 -1.64
N ASN A 115 6.53 9.64 -1.88
CA ASN A 115 7.19 8.36 -2.15
C ASN A 115 7.19 7.42 -0.94
N ALA A 116 7.43 7.95 0.27
CA ALA A 116 7.36 7.17 1.50
C ALA A 116 5.94 6.64 1.74
N GLU A 117 4.93 7.50 1.58
CA GLU A 117 3.51 7.12 1.71
C GLU A 117 3.10 6.04 0.72
N LEU A 118 3.49 6.20 -0.55
CA LEU A 118 3.19 5.21 -1.60
C LEU A 118 3.86 3.86 -1.33
N ARG A 119 5.10 3.86 -0.84
CA ARG A 119 5.80 2.61 -0.47
C ARG A 119 5.16 1.95 0.74
N ILE A 120 4.73 2.71 1.73
CA ILE A 120 4.03 2.14 2.89
C ILE A 120 2.69 1.56 2.44
N SER A 121 1.88 2.31 1.70
CA SER A 121 0.54 1.88 1.25
C SER A 121 0.59 0.59 0.44
N THR A 122 1.39 0.59 -0.63
CA THR A 122 1.47 -0.54 -1.57
C THR A 122 2.26 -1.73 -1.00
N GLY A 123 3.28 -1.46 -0.19
CA GLY A 123 4.06 -2.50 0.48
C GLY A 123 3.23 -3.24 1.53
N ALA A 124 2.48 -2.48 2.35
CA ALA A 124 1.55 -3.06 3.32
C ALA A 124 0.47 -3.89 2.62
N ALA A 125 -0.04 -3.45 1.47
CA ALA A 125 -1.00 -4.22 0.69
C ALA A 125 -0.45 -5.59 0.25
N LEU A 126 0.79 -5.64 -0.22
CA LEU A 126 1.44 -6.91 -0.58
C LEU A 126 1.69 -7.80 0.65
N LEU A 127 2.18 -7.23 1.75
CA LEU A 127 2.46 -7.97 2.98
C LEU A 127 1.18 -8.55 3.60
N VAL A 128 0.11 -7.77 3.67
CA VAL A 128 -1.19 -8.24 4.17
C VAL A 128 -1.76 -9.33 3.26
N ALA A 129 -1.61 -9.21 1.93
CA ALA A 129 -1.98 -10.28 1.00
C ALA A 129 -1.15 -11.57 1.18
N MET A 130 0.10 -11.46 1.67
CA MET A 130 0.95 -12.59 2.08
C MET A 130 0.58 -13.17 3.45
N GLY A 131 -0.35 -12.56 4.19
CA GLY A 131 -0.76 -12.99 5.53
C GLY A 131 -0.10 -12.25 6.69
N GLU A 132 0.70 -11.20 6.43
CA GLU A 132 1.35 -10.39 7.46
C GLU A 132 0.37 -9.41 8.09
N LYS A 133 -0.48 -9.93 8.97
CA LYS A 133 -1.54 -9.18 9.66
C LYS A 133 -1.06 -7.91 10.35
N GLY A 134 0.17 -7.87 10.85
CA GLY A 134 0.75 -6.71 11.54
C GLY A 134 0.79 -5.43 10.71
N TYR A 135 0.77 -5.52 9.37
CA TYR A 135 0.78 -4.39 8.45
C TYR A 135 -0.62 -3.89 8.06
N ALA A 136 -1.69 -4.54 8.54
CA ALA A 136 -3.06 -4.14 8.22
C ALA A 136 -3.43 -2.75 8.77
N SER A 137 -2.77 -2.28 9.83
CA SER A 137 -3.00 -0.95 10.40
C SER A 137 -2.75 0.18 9.40
N TYR A 138 -1.73 0.07 8.54
CA TYR A 138 -1.48 1.05 7.47
C TYR A 138 -2.65 1.10 6.47
N LEU A 139 -3.19 -0.07 6.11
CA LEU A 139 -4.32 -0.16 5.18
C LEU A 139 -5.61 0.36 5.81
N ILE A 140 -5.81 0.09 7.11
CA ILE A 140 -6.96 0.62 7.87
C ILE A 140 -6.88 2.15 7.90
N ALA A 141 -5.71 2.74 8.18
CA ALA A 141 -5.55 4.19 8.16
C ALA A 141 -5.89 4.82 6.80
N LEU A 142 -5.50 4.16 5.69
CA LEU A 142 -5.86 4.63 4.33
C LEU A 142 -7.37 4.67 4.11
N VAL A 143 -8.07 3.58 4.44
CA VAL A 143 -9.52 3.49 4.19
C VAL A 143 -10.33 4.36 5.16
N GLU A 144 -9.86 4.55 6.39
CA GLU A 144 -10.50 5.42 7.39
C GLU A 144 -10.50 6.89 7.00
N ARG A 145 -9.52 7.32 6.20
CA ARG A 145 -9.48 8.69 5.64
C ARG A 145 -10.70 9.01 4.77
N GLY A 146 -11.37 7.98 4.24
CA GLY A 146 -12.57 8.15 3.42
C GLY A 146 -12.31 8.77 2.04
N VAL A 147 -11.04 8.81 1.59
CA VAL A 147 -10.67 9.30 0.26
C VAL A 147 -10.82 8.18 -0.76
N THR A 148 -11.56 8.44 -1.83
CA THR A 148 -11.71 7.49 -2.94
C THR A 148 -10.57 7.64 -3.94
N ASP A 149 -9.43 7.01 -3.64
CA ASP A 149 -8.28 6.90 -4.53
C ASP A 149 -7.88 5.44 -4.78
N LEU A 150 -6.88 5.25 -5.63
CA LEU A 150 -6.39 3.92 -6.01
C LEU A 150 -5.87 3.13 -4.80
N ASP A 151 -5.10 3.78 -3.95
CA ASP A 151 -4.45 3.15 -2.79
C ASP A 151 -5.50 2.69 -1.78
N SER A 152 -6.53 3.50 -1.54
CA SER A 152 -7.64 3.16 -0.65
C SER A 152 -8.51 2.03 -1.22
N ALA A 153 -8.70 1.99 -2.54
CA ALA A 153 -9.40 0.88 -3.21
C ALA A 153 -8.61 -0.44 -3.09
N ILE A 154 -7.29 -0.41 -3.30
CA ILE A 154 -6.42 -1.57 -3.12
C ILE A 154 -6.42 -2.02 -1.65
N ALA A 155 -6.27 -1.07 -0.72
CA ALA A 155 -6.26 -1.31 0.73
C ALA A 155 -7.53 -2.03 1.18
N LYS A 156 -8.72 -1.50 0.83
CA LYS A 156 -10.01 -2.13 1.13
C LYS A 156 -10.06 -3.57 0.60
N ARG A 157 -9.68 -3.77 -0.66
CA ARG A 157 -9.78 -5.09 -1.29
C ARG A 157 -8.83 -6.13 -0.69
N VAL A 158 -7.62 -5.72 -0.35
CA VAL A 158 -6.66 -6.59 0.35
C VAL A 158 -7.14 -6.91 1.76
N LEU A 159 -7.67 -5.93 2.50
CA LEU A 159 -8.22 -6.16 3.84
C LEU A 159 -9.39 -7.15 3.81
N LEU A 160 -10.32 -7.00 2.86
CA LEU A 160 -11.44 -7.95 2.69
C LEU A 160 -10.95 -9.35 2.30
N PHE A 161 -9.96 -9.44 1.42
CA PHE A 161 -9.34 -10.72 1.04
C PHE A 161 -8.65 -11.43 2.20
N ALA A 162 -7.86 -10.69 2.98
CA ALA A 162 -7.08 -11.25 4.09
C ALA A 162 -7.98 -11.64 5.28
N SER A 163 -8.99 -10.82 5.59
CA SER A 163 -9.94 -11.06 6.68
C SER A 163 -11.03 -12.07 6.35
N GLY A 164 -11.36 -12.25 5.06
CA GLY A 164 -12.53 -13.01 4.63
C GLY A 164 -13.86 -12.30 4.87
N VAL A 165 -13.85 -11.02 5.28
CA VAL A 165 -15.06 -10.21 5.45
C VAL A 165 -15.73 -9.98 4.10
N SER A 166 -17.06 -10.09 4.07
CA SER A 166 -17.83 -9.86 2.85
C SER A 166 -17.73 -8.40 2.40
N ALA A 167 -17.48 -8.18 1.10
CA ALA A 167 -17.50 -6.86 0.50
C ALA A 167 -18.88 -6.18 0.54
N SER A 168 -19.96 -6.95 0.72
CA SER A 168 -21.33 -6.44 0.84
C SER A 168 -21.73 -6.05 2.26
N ALA A 169 -20.88 -6.30 3.27
CA ALA A 169 -21.18 -5.92 4.64
C ALA A 169 -21.14 -4.38 4.77
N PRO A 170 -22.22 -3.72 5.22
CA PRO A 170 -22.26 -2.27 5.36
C PRO A 170 -21.26 -1.76 6.41
N ASP A 171 -20.94 -2.59 7.39
CA ASP A 171 -20.01 -2.40 8.50
C ASP A 171 -18.68 -3.15 8.31
N TRP A 172 -18.32 -3.45 7.06
CA TRP A 172 -17.13 -4.25 6.73
C TRP A 172 -15.85 -3.76 7.42
N LEU A 173 -15.68 -2.44 7.59
CA LEU A 173 -14.49 -1.86 8.21
C LEU A 173 -14.39 -2.22 9.69
N GLU A 174 -15.51 -2.24 10.41
CA GLU A 174 -15.53 -2.62 11.83
C GLU A 174 -15.23 -4.11 11.99
N HIS A 175 -15.75 -4.96 11.12
CA HIS A 175 -15.38 -6.38 11.08
C HIS A 175 -13.88 -6.59 10.75
N VAL A 176 -13.32 -5.79 9.84
CA VAL A 176 -11.88 -5.85 9.54
C VAL A 176 -11.05 -5.40 10.74
N LYS A 177 -11.46 -4.35 11.47
CA LYS A 177 -10.78 -3.92 12.69
C LYS A 177 -10.84 -4.98 13.78
N GLN A 178 -12.00 -5.62 13.96
CA GLN A 178 -12.13 -6.74 14.87
C GLN A 178 -11.19 -7.89 14.47
N TRP A 179 -11.22 -8.29 13.20
CA TRP A 179 -10.28 -9.28 12.66
C TRP A 179 -8.84 -8.89 12.96
N TYR A 180 -8.45 -7.62 12.80
CA TYR A 180 -7.09 -7.14 13.09
C TYR A 180 -6.69 -7.27 14.57
N THR A 181 -7.63 -7.05 15.49
CA THR A 181 -7.36 -7.07 16.95
C THR A 181 -7.37 -8.46 17.59
N GLU A 182 -7.99 -9.45 16.93
CA GLU A 182 -8.06 -10.85 17.39
C GLU A 182 -6.70 -11.58 17.32
#